data_AF-A0A015K2H7-F1
#
_entry.id   AF-A0A015K2H7-F1
#
_cell.length_a   1.000
_cell.length_b   1.000
_cell.length_c   1.000
_cell.angle_alpha   90.00
_cell.angle_beta   90.00
_cell.angle_gamma   90.00
#
_symmetry.space_group_name_H-M   'P 1'
#
loop_
_entity.id
_entity.type
_entity.pdbx_description
1 polymer ?
#
loop_
_entity_poly.entity_id
_entity_poly.type
_entity_poly.pdbx_seq_one_letter_code
_entity_poly.pdbx_strand_id
1 'polypeptide(L)'
;MIVNWAILIFEKTHPSAIAVFAFDNSSSHGKYADNALNANHINLNLSEKQAKLRNIIFNGQIQHMNFPNNYYNKNLRKKLKGMKIILEEREIIEAKGHKVIFYSKFYCELNYIEMYWGAAKRYARQQYDYSWTELQRVVPLVLDSVPVSHIRKYARKSA
;
A
#
# COMPACT_ATOMS: atom_id res chain seq x y z
N MET A 1 0.34 12.30 -18.96
CA MET A 1 1.67 11.93 -18.41
C MET A 1 2.02 10.46 -18.66
N ILE A 2 1.15 9.51 -18.30
CA ILE A 2 1.47 8.08 -18.46
C ILE A 2 1.52 7.65 -19.93
N VAL A 3 0.48 7.92 -20.71
CA VAL A 3 0.43 7.50 -22.12
C VAL A 3 1.47 8.22 -22.99
N ASN A 4 1.61 9.54 -22.79
CA ASN A 4 2.44 10.36 -23.69
C ASN A 4 3.94 10.38 -23.35
N TRP A 5 4.36 9.89 -22.17
CA TRP A 5 5.77 9.96 -21.75
C TRP A 5 6.22 8.72 -20.98
N ALA A 6 5.47 8.28 -19.97
CA ALA A 6 5.90 7.16 -19.14
C ALA A 6 5.96 5.82 -19.92
N ILE A 7 4.98 5.56 -20.80
CA ILE A 7 5.00 4.38 -21.68
C ILE A 7 6.20 4.46 -22.63
N LEU A 8 6.39 5.59 -23.32
CA LEU A 8 7.51 5.76 -24.26
C LEU A 8 8.89 5.61 -23.58
N ILE A 9 9.06 6.15 -22.37
CA ILE A 9 10.30 6.00 -21.60
C ILE A 9 10.48 4.55 -21.17
N PHE A 10 9.43 3.88 -20.70
CA PHE A 10 9.51 2.47 -20.30
C PHE A 10 9.84 1.56 -21.48
N GLU A 11 9.14 1.71 -22.61
CA GLU A 11 9.40 0.94 -23.84
C GLU A 11 10.84 1.16 -24.35
N LYS A 12 11.36 2.39 -24.23
CA LYS A 12 12.74 2.71 -24.63
C LYS A 12 13.79 2.09 -23.70
N THR A 13 13.53 2.06 -22.40
CA THR A 13 14.49 1.64 -21.38
C THR A 13 14.42 0.14 -21.06
N HIS A 14 13.28 -0.51 -21.34
CA HIS A 14 13.02 -1.91 -21.02
C HIS A 14 12.26 -2.62 -22.18
N PRO A 15 12.89 -2.78 -23.36
CA PRO A 15 12.21 -3.17 -24.60
C PRO A 15 11.57 -4.56 -24.61
N SER A 16 11.94 -5.43 -23.65
CA SER A 16 11.43 -6.80 -23.52
C SER A 16 10.69 -7.04 -22.19
N ALA A 17 10.36 -5.99 -21.45
CA ALA A 17 9.60 -6.06 -20.21
C ALA A 17 8.14 -5.61 -20.41
N ILE A 18 7.25 -6.07 -19.55
CA ILE A 18 5.86 -5.62 -19.49
C ILE A 18 5.69 -4.67 -18.30
N ALA A 19 5.22 -3.45 -18.56
CA ALA A 19 4.86 -2.50 -17.49
C ALA A 19 3.45 -2.77 -16.99
N VAL A 20 3.29 -2.83 -15.66
CA VAL A 20 1.99 -2.87 -15.00
C VAL A 20 1.83 -1.60 -14.18
N PHE A 21 0.87 -0.75 -14.58
CA PHE A 21 0.49 0.45 -13.83
C PHE A 21 -0.73 0.14 -12.98
N ALA A 22 -0.54 0.03 -11.66
CA ALA A 22 -1.62 -0.15 -10.71
C ALA A 22 -2.03 1.21 -10.12
N PHE A 23 -3.28 1.59 -10.30
CA PHE A 23 -3.87 2.77 -9.67
C PHE A 23 -4.76 2.31 -8.53
N ASP A 24 -4.43 2.73 -7.32
CA ASP A 24 -5.27 2.50 -6.15
C ASP A 24 -6.45 3.48 -6.18
N ASN A 25 -7.66 2.97 -6.42
CA ASN A 25 -8.90 3.70 -6.21
C ASN A 25 -9.44 3.30 -4.84
N SER A 26 -9.37 4.19 -3.85
CA SER A 26 -9.84 3.88 -2.49
C SER A 26 -11.34 3.61 -2.52
N SER A 27 -11.75 2.35 -2.51
CA SER A 27 -13.16 1.96 -2.42
C SER A 27 -13.60 1.99 -0.95
N SER A 28 -14.04 3.15 -0.46
CA SER A 28 -14.44 3.32 0.94
C SER A 28 -15.73 2.57 1.34
N HIS A 29 -16.48 1.96 0.41
CA HIS A 29 -17.80 1.34 0.72
C HIS A 29 -18.12 0.07 -0.09
N GLY A 30 -17.23 -0.94 -0.07
CA GLY A 30 -17.58 -2.30 -0.51
C GLY A 30 -18.12 -3.13 0.66
N LYS A 31 -19.32 -3.73 0.53
CA LYS A 31 -19.81 -4.74 1.50
C LYS A 31 -19.26 -6.10 1.07
N TYR A 32 -18.36 -6.65 1.88
CA TYR A 32 -17.71 -7.94 1.63
C TYR A 32 -18.34 -9.05 2.48
N ALA A 33 -18.18 -10.31 2.06
CA ALA A 33 -18.54 -11.45 2.91
C ALA A 33 -17.65 -11.49 4.17
N ASP A 34 -18.15 -12.04 5.28
CA ASP A 34 -17.43 -12.04 6.58
C ASP A 34 -16.06 -12.72 6.54
N ASN A 35 -15.85 -13.65 5.60
CA ASN A 35 -14.59 -14.36 5.38
C ASN A 35 -13.81 -13.89 4.13
N ALA A 36 -14.26 -12.81 3.49
CA ALA A 36 -13.59 -12.25 2.33
C ALA A 36 -12.22 -11.68 2.72
N LEU A 37 -11.26 -11.80 1.80
CA LEU A 37 -9.92 -11.26 1.98
C LEU A 37 -10.01 -9.72 1.94
N ASN A 38 -10.05 -9.09 3.11
CA ASN A 38 -9.99 -7.64 3.24
C ASN A 38 -8.76 -7.26 4.08
N ALA A 39 -7.75 -6.71 3.41
CA ALA A 39 -6.51 -6.26 4.05
C ALA A 39 -6.76 -5.27 5.19
N ASN A 40 -7.80 -4.43 5.08
CA ASN A 40 -8.17 -3.46 6.12
C ASN A 40 -8.69 -4.10 7.42
N HIS A 41 -9.09 -5.37 7.35
CA HIS A 41 -9.54 -6.15 8.49
C HIS A 41 -8.44 -7.07 9.04
N ILE A 42 -7.28 -7.20 8.37
CA ILE A 42 -6.12 -7.98 8.82
C ILE A 42 -5.29 -7.18 9.81
N ASN A 43 -5.14 -7.72 11.02
CA ASN A 43 -4.23 -7.13 11.99
C ASN A 43 -2.79 -7.25 11.49
N LEU A 44 -2.01 -6.20 11.70
CA LEU A 44 -0.59 -6.19 11.37
C LEU A 44 0.15 -7.34 12.05
N ASN A 45 -0.09 -7.45 13.36
CA ASN A 45 0.44 -8.49 14.23
C ASN A 45 -0.63 -9.52 14.55
N LEU A 46 -0.21 -10.62 15.18
CA LEU A 46 -1.12 -11.61 15.74
C LEU A 46 -2.08 -10.93 16.73
N SER A 47 -3.37 -11.05 16.47
CA SER A 47 -4.42 -10.57 17.36
C SER A 47 -5.39 -11.71 17.65
N GLU A 48 -5.86 -11.78 18.89
CA GLU A 48 -6.78 -12.83 19.32
C GLU A 48 -8.19 -12.66 18.75
N LYS A 49 -8.59 -11.43 18.40
CA LYS A 49 -9.92 -11.10 17.91
C LYS A 49 -9.89 -10.83 16.42
N GLN A 50 -9.85 -11.90 15.63
CA GLN A 50 -10.00 -11.79 14.19
C GLN A 50 -10.69 -13.01 13.54
N ALA A 51 -11.58 -12.73 12.59
CA ALA A 51 -12.24 -13.75 11.78
C ALA A 51 -11.24 -14.55 10.92
N LYS A 52 -11.50 -15.85 10.77
CA LYS A 52 -10.70 -16.74 9.92
C LYS A 52 -10.91 -16.37 8.45
N LEU A 53 -9.82 -16.27 7.70
CA LEU A 53 -9.86 -16.02 6.26
C LEU A 53 -9.62 -17.30 5.49
N ARG A 54 -10.25 -17.45 4.32
CA ARG A 54 -9.96 -18.57 3.42
C ARG A 54 -8.54 -18.48 2.86
N ASN A 55 -7.95 -19.63 2.53
CA ASN A 55 -6.69 -19.64 1.77
C ASN A 55 -6.90 -18.92 0.44
N ILE A 56 -5.84 -18.29 -0.06
CA ILE A 56 -5.86 -17.60 -1.35
C ILE A 56 -4.84 -18.20 -2.29
N ILE A 57 -5.08 -18.09 -3.59
CA ILE A 57 -4.10 -18.44 -4.60
C ILE A 57 -3.31 -17.16 -4.93
N PHE A 58 -1.99 -17.24 -4.81
CA PHE A 58 -1.08 -16.17 -5.15
C PHE A 58 0.03 -16.72 -6.03
N ASN A 59 0.20 -16.17 -7.24
CA ASN A 59 1.15 -16.68 -8.25
C ASN A 59 1.02 -18.20 -8.51
N GLY A 60 -0.21 -18.73 -8.50
CA GLY A 60 -0.46 -20.16 -8.70
C GLY A 60 -0.17 -21.05 -7.47
N GLN A 61 0.36 -20.49 -6.38
CA GLN A 61 0.60 -21.21 -5.13
C GLN A 61 -0.45 -20.86 -4.07
N ILE A 62 -0.76 -21.84 -3.20
CA ILE A 62 -1.70 -21.65 -2.10
C ILE A 62 -0.99 -20.86 -0.98
N GLN A 63 -1.49 -19.66 -0.69
CA GLN A 63 -1.17 -18.94 0.54
C GLN A 63 -2.14 -19.35 1.63
N HIS A 64 -1.59 -19.97 2.67
CA HIS A 64 -2.31 -20.26 3.90
C HIS A 64 -2.45 -18.99 4.75
N MET A 65 -3.68 -18.55 4.98
CA MET A 65 -3.98 -17.35 5.77
C MET A 65 -4.05 -17.61 7.27
N ASN A 66 -4.21 -18.88 7.67
CA ASN A 66 -4.27 -19.31 9.07
C ASN A 66 -3.13 -20.29 9.38
N PHE A 67 -2.74 -20.39 10.64
CA PHE A 67 -1.82 -21.44 11.08
C PHE A 67 -2.44 -22.83 10.94
N PRO A 68 -1.64 -23.85 10.59
CA PRO A 68 -2.13 -25.21 10.47
C PRO A 68 -2.52 -25.82 11.83
N ASN A 69 -3.30 -26.90 11.80
CA ASN A 69 -3.78 -27.57 13.01
C ASN A 69 -2.65 -28.15 13.88
N ASN A 70 -1.53 -28.50 13.27
CA ASN A 70 -0.35 -29.09 13.90
C ASN A 70 0.73 -28.06 14.25
N TYR A 71 0.43 -26.75 14.22
CA TYR A 71 1.40 -25.71 14.54
C TYR A 71 1.99 -25.89 15.95
N TYR A 72 3.29 -25.64 16.12
CA TYR A 72 4.02 -25.91 17.36
C TYR A 72 3.44 -25.13 18.55
N ASN A 73 3.09 -23.86 18.33
CA ASN A 73 2.41 -23.05 19.33
C ASN A 73 0.91 -23.36 19.33
N LYS A 74 0.46 -24.09 20.36
CA LYS A 74 -0.95 -24.49 20.52
C LYS A 74 -1.91 -23.31 20.50
N ASN A 75 -1.50 -22.15 21.01
CA ASN A 75 -2.33 -20.95 21.10
C ASN A 75 -2.54 -20.25 19.74
N LEU A 76 -1.75 -20.60 18.73
CA LEU A 76 -1.83 -20.00 17.40
C LEU A 76 -2.51 -20.90 16.37
N ARG A 77 -2.72 -22.19 16.68
CA ARG A 77 -3.38 -23.15 15.77
C ARG A 77 -4.72 -22.63 15.28
N LYS A 78 -4.96 -22.70 13.96
CA LYS A 78 -6.18 -22.21 13.29
C LYS A 78 -6.45 -20.71 13.44
N LYS A 79 -5.60 -19.92 14.13
CA LYS A 79 -5.72 -18.46 14.18
C LYS A 79 -5.21 -17.87 12.87
N LEU A 80 -5.70 -16.69 12.54
CA LEU A 80 -5.23 -15.96 11.37
C LEU A 80 -3.78 -15.50 11.57
N LYS A 81 -2.98 -15.59 10.51
CA LYS A 81 -1.65 -14.97 10.46
C LYS A 81 -1.81 -13.46 10.37
N GLY A 82 -0.98 -12.72 11.12
CA GLY A 82 -0.90 -11.27 10.94
C GLY A 82 -0.35 -10.92 9.55
N MET A 83 -0.66 -9.72 9.05
CA MET A 83 -0.19 -9.25 7.75
C MET A 83 1.33 -9.33 7.63
N LYS A 84 2.05 -9.03 8.72
CA LYS A 84 3.52 -9.12 8.77
C LYS A 84 4.04 -10.50 8.38
N ILE A 85 3.52 -11.56 9.00
CA ILE A 85 3.92 -12.94 8.73
C ILE A 85 3.61 -13.32 7.28
N ILE A 86 2.44 -12.93 6.76
CA ILE A 86 2.06 -13.24 5.37
C ILE A 86 3.00 -12.55 4.38
N LEU A 87 3.47 -11.34 4.67
CA LEU A 87 4.41 -10.61 3.82
C LEU A 87 5.83 -11.20 3.91
N GLU A 88 6.27 -11.57 5.11
CA GLU A 88 7.55 -12.26 5.35
C GLU A 88 7.60 -13.61 4.64
N GLU A 89 6.56 -14.45 4.77
CA GLU A 89 6.46 -15.78 4.11
C GLU A 89 6.60 -15.71 2.60
N ARG A 90 6.24 -14.56 2.01
CA ARG A 90 6.29 -14.39 0.56
C ARG A 90 7.65 -13.90 0.09
N GLU A 91 8.48 -13.38 0.99
CA GLU A 91 9.77 -12.75 0.70
C GLU A 91 9.73 -11.68 -0.43
N ILE A 92 8.55 -11.23 -0.89
CA ILE A 92 8.40 -10.41 -2.11
C ILE A 92 9.12 -9.07 -1.98
N ILE A 93 9.13 -8.53 -0.77
CA ILE A 93 9.65 -7.19 -0.51
C ILE A 93 11.13 -7.29 -0.11
N GLU A 94 11.46 -8.18 0.83
CA GLU A 94 12.83 -8.35 1.33
C GLU A 94 13.75 -9.06 0.32
N ALA A 95 13.29 -10.07 -0.43
CA ALA A 95 14.10 -10.71 -1.48
C ALA A 95 14.41 -9.77 -2.65
N LYS A 96 13.61 -8.70 -2.82
CA LYS A 96 13.91 -7.61 -3.76
C LYS A 96 14.76 -6.50 -3.15
N GLY A 97 15.20 -6.65 -1.90
CA GLY A 97 16.03 -5.68 -1.19
C GLY A 97 15.27 -4.44 -0.68
N HIS A 98 13.94 -4.46 -0.67
CA HIS A 98 13.13 -3.35 -0.18
C HIS A 98 12.87 -3.47 1.33
N LYS A 99 12.87 -2.34 2.03
CA LYS A 99 12.53 -2.26 3.46
C LYS A 99 11.06 -1.89 3.63
N VAL A 100 10.36 -2.58 4.52
CA VAL A 100 8.96 -2.28 4.87
C VAL A 100 8.93 -1.50 6.18
N ILE A 101 8.22 -0.38 6.18
CA ILE A 101 7.91 0.38 7.40
C ILE A 101 6.42 0.22 7.66
N PHE A 102 6.06 -0.30 8.83
CA PHE A 102 4.68 -0.47 9.22
C PHE A 102 4.20 0.72 10.06
N TYR A 103 3.22 1.44 9.54
CA TYR A 103 2.54 2.52 10.26
C TYR A 103 1.28 1.99 10.94
N SER A 104 0.94 2.56 12.09
CA SER A 104 -0.32 2.25 12.74
C SER A 104 -1.48 2.91 11.99
N LYS A 105 -2.53 2.15 11.70
CA LYS A 105 -3.70 2.58 10.93
C LYS A 105 -4.38 3.83 11.49
N PHE A 106 -4.31 4.03 12.80
CA PHE A 106 -5.06 5.09 13.49
C PHE A 106 -4.24 6.33 13.83
N TYR A 107 -2.95 6.33 13.51
CA TYR A 107 -2.06 7.47 13.78
C TYR A 107 -1.44 7.96 12.47
N CYS A 108 -2.30 8.49 11.60
CA CYS A 108 -1.91 9.02 10.29
C CYS A 108 -0.89 10.16 10.38
N GLU A 109 -0.85 10.88 11.51
CA GLU A 109 0.13 11.91 11.83
C GLU A 109 1.56 11.36 11.95
N LEU A 110 1.72 10.05 12.19
CA LEU A 110 3.01 9.36 12.21
C LEU A 110 3.41 8.87 10.82
N ASN A 111 2.57 9.03 9.80
CA ASN A 111 2.89 8.66 8.42
C ASN A 111 3.27 9.90 7.62
N TYR A 112 4.58 10.13 7.44
CA TYR A 112 5.07 11.36 6.78
C TYR A 112 4.57 11.51 5.34
N ILE A 113 4.19 10.41 4.66
CA ILE A 113 3.59 10.46 3.32
C ILE A 113 2.22 11.16 3.35
N GLU A 114 1.47 11.03 4.44
CA GLU A 114 0.17 11.69 4.59
C GLU A 114 0.35 13.19 4.81
N MET A 115 1.41 13.59 5.52
CA MET A 115 1.79 15.00 5.63
C MET A 115 2.19 15.59 4.27
N TYR A 116 2.99 14.85 3.49
CA TYR A 116 3.34 15.22 2.12
C TYR A 116 2.09 15.37 1.24
N TRP A 117 1.21 14.38 1.23
CA TRP A 117 -0.04 14.44 0.48
C TRP A 117 -0.97 15.54 0.97
N GLY A 118 -0.98 15.85 2.27
CA GLY A 118 -1.71 16.99 2.83
C GLY A 118 -1.25 18.32 2.26
N ALA A 119 0.08 18.53 2.20
CA ALA A 119 0.69 19.73 1.61
C ALA A 119 0.41 19.81 0.11
N ALA A 120 0.62 18.71 -0.61
CA ALA A 120 0.32 18.58 -2.04
C ALA A 120 -1.15 18.90 -2.35
N LYS A 121 -2.10 18.30 -1.62
CA LYS A 121 -3.54 18.56 -1.78
C LYS A 121 -3.90 20.02 -1.50
N ARG A 122 -3.24 20.68 -0.55
CA ARG A 122 -3.46 22.10 -0.27
C ARG A 122 -3.05 22.98 -1.45
N TYR A 123 -1.90 22.70 -2.06
CA TYR A 123 -1.46 23.41 -3.27
C TYR A 123 -2.41 23.14 -4.44
N ALA A 124 -2.81 21.88 -4.65
CA ALA A 124 -3.76 21.51 -5.69
C ALA A 124 -5.07 22.29 -5.57
N ARG A 125 -5.66 22.38 -4.38
CA ARG A 125 -6.92 23.12 -4.14
C ARG A 125 -6.86 24.61 -4.46
N GLN A 126 -5.67 25.21 -4.46
CA GLN A 126 -5.48 26.62 -4.78
C GLN A 126 -5.31 26.86 -6.28
N GLN A 127 -4.98 25.83 -7.05
CA GLN A 127 -4.61 25.92 -8.47
C GLN A 127 -5.58 25.20 -9.41
N TYR A 128 -6.62 24.54 -8.86
CA TYR A 128 -7.40 23.54 -9.57
C TYR A 128 -8.89 23.87 -9.66
N ASP A 129 -9.47 23.72 -10.84
CA ASP A 129 -10.87 23.98 -11.18
C ASP A 129 -11.77 22.74 -11.15
N TYR A 130 -11.24 21.61 -10.67
CA TYR A 130 -11.94 20.32 -10.64
C TYR A 130 -12.14 19.62 -12.02
N SER A 131 -11.47 20.08 -13.09
CA SER A 131 -11.46 19.40 -14.40
C SER A 131 -10.35 18.34 -14.56
N TRP A 132 -10.66 17.18 -15.15
CA TRP A 132 -9.66 16.12 -15.33
C TRP A 132 -8.39 16.57 -16.06
N THR A 133 -8.54 17.41 -17.08
CA THR A 133 -7.44 17.98 -17.87
C THR A 133 -6.50 18.83 -17.02
N GLU A 134 -7.05 19.64 -16.13
CA GLU A 134 -6.23 20.48 -15.26
C GLU A 134 -5.57 19.66 -14.15
N LEU A 135 -6.20 18.58 -13.68
CA LEU A 135 -5.59 17.68 -12.70
C LEU A 135 -4.32 17.06 -13.26
N GLN A 136 -4.38 16.60 -14.51
CA GLN A 136 -3.23 16.03 -15.20
C GLN A 136 -2.08 17.04 -15.34
N ARG A 137 -2.40 18.33 -15.54
CA ARG A 137 -1.41 19.42 -15.64
C ARG A 137 -0.82 19.78 -14.27
N VAL A 138 -1.67 19.81 -13.24
CA VAL A 138 -1.34 20.33 -11.91
C VAL A 138 -0.66 19.28 -11.02
N VAL A 139 -0.91 17.97 -11.22
CA VAL A 139 -0.31 16.91 -10.40
C VAL A 139 1.23 16.97 -10.35
N PRO A 140 1.98 17.07 -11.46
CA PRO A 140 3.44 17.18 -11.40
C PRO A 140 3.90 18.41 -10.60
N LEU A 141 3.26 19.57 -10.86
CA LEU A 141 3.57 20.83 -10.18
C LEU A 141 3.29 20.75 -8.67
N VAL A 142 2.20 20.09 -8.29
CA VAL A 142 1.82 19.83 -6.90
C VAL A 142 2.87 18.97 -6.20
N LEU A 143 3.35 17.91 -6.86
CA LEU A 143 4.33 17.00 -6.28
C LEU A 143 5.68 17.70 -6.08
N ASP A 144 6.06 18.58 -7.01
CA ASP A 144 7.27 19.40 -6.95
C ASP A 144 7.14 20.62 -6.02
N SER A 145 5.92 21.04 -5.71
CA SER A 145 5.65 22.20 -4.84
C SER A 145 6.10 22.01 -3.39
N VAL A 146 6.29 20.76 -2.95
CA VAL A 146 6.68 20.45 -1.57
C VAL A 146 8.21 20.37 -1.49
N PRO A 147 8.88 21.36 -0.86
CA PRO A 147 10.34 21.37 -0.80
C PRO A 147 10.88 20.16 -0.05
N VAL A 148 12.05 19.66 -0.47
CA VAL A 148 12.75 18.55 0.20
C VAL A 148 12.98 18.83 1.69
N SER A 149 13.17 20.09 2.08
CA SER A 149 13.28 20.50 3.48
C SER A 149 12.03 20.18 4.30
N HIS A 150 10.83 20.35 3.73
CA HIS A 150 9.56 19.95 4.35
C HIS A 150 9.42 18.43 4.42
N ILE A 151 9.78 17.71 3.35
CA ILE A 151 9.77 16.24 3.34
C ILE A 151 10.65 15.69 4.47
N ARG A 152 11.87 16.22 4.62
CA ARG A 152 12.79 15.87 5.71
C ARG A 152 12.26 16.25 7.09
N LYS A 153 11.49 17.34 7.20
CA LYS A 153 10.83 17.73 8.46
C LYS A 153 9.69 16.78 8.81
N TYR A 154 8.89 16.36 7.84
CA TYR A 154 7.83 15.36 8.05
C TYR A 154 8.42 14.03 8.47
N ALA A 155 9.45 13.54 7.78
CA ALA A 155 10.12 12.29 8.14
C ALA A 155 10.66 12.29 9.58
N ARG A 156 11.26 13.42 10.02
CA ARG A 156 11.75 13.57 11.41
C ARG A 156 10.64 13.68 12.45
N LYS A 157 9.44 14.15 12.07
CA LYS A 157 8.29 14.24 12.97
C LYS A 157 7.62 12.88 13.17
N SER A 158 7.74 12.02 12.17
CA SER A 158 7.14 10.69 12.09
C SER A 158 8.02 9.57 12.66
N ALA A 159 9.27 9.87 13.01
CA ALA A 159 10.24 8.96 13.63
C ALA A 159 10.32 9.20 15.13
#